data_AF-A0AA38ZVH9-F1
#
_entry.id   AF-A0AA38ZVH9-F1
#
_cell.length_a   1.000
_cell.length_b   1.000
_cell.length_c   1.000
_cell.angle_alpha   90.00
_cell.angle_beta   90.00
_cell.angle_gamma   90.00
#
_symmetry.space_group_name_H-M   'P 1'
#
loop_
_entity.id
_entity.type
_entity.pdbx_description
1 polymer ?
#
loop_
_entity_poly.entity_id
_entity_poly.type
_entity_poly.pdbx_seq_one_letter_code
_entity_poly.pdbx_strand_id
1 'polypeptide(L)'
;MAFLFDVSSGNILLDADFKPLVGGIEMSNLLDPSKGSASISAFAGSLGYIPPEYAYTMQVTAPGNVYNYSAVLLEILTTRLPVDEAFGEGIYLVKWVHSAPARGETPEQILDARLSTVSFAWRKEMLSALKA
;
A
#
# COMPACT_ATOMS: atom_id res chain seq x y z
N MET A 1 3.46 -19.59 4.67
CA MET A 1 3.30 -18.13 4.50
C MET A 1 3.24 -17.86 3.00
N ALA A 2 2.18 -17.24 2.48
CA ALA A 2 2.11 -16.88 1.06
C ALA A 2 2.79 -15.52 0.85
N PHE A 3 3.62 -15.40 -0.19
CA PHE A 3 4.25 -14.13 -0.60
C PHE A 3 3.44 -13.55 -1.75
N LEU A 4 2.74 -12.45 -1.51
CA LEU A 4 1.86 -11.84 -2.51
C LEU A 4 2.68 -10.87 -3.35
N PHE A 5 2.75 -11.14 -4.65
CA PHE A 5 3.54 -10.33 -5.56
C PHE A 5 2.96 -8.91 -5.75
N ASP A 6 1.63 -8.79 -5.69
CA ASP A 6 0.94 -7.53 -6.01
C ASP A 6 -0.29 -7.31 -5.11
N VAL A 7 -0.05 -6.70 -3.95
CA VAL A 7 -1.13 -6.22 -3.06
C VAL A 7 -1.39 -4.75 -3.40
N SER A 8 -2.41 -4.49 -4.21
CA SER A 8 -2.85 -3.16 -4.62
C SER A 8 -4.36 -3.04 -4.50
N SER A 9 -4.90 -1.82 -4.48
CA SER A 9 -6.36 -1.63 -4.43
C SER A 9 -7.07 -2.28 -5.62
N GLY A 10 -6.44 -2.29 -6.81
CA GLY A 10 -6.95 -2.95 -8.01
C GLY A 10 -7.07 -4.47 -7.91
N ASN A 11 -6.28 -5.10 -7.04
CA ASN A 11 -6.35 -6.55 -6.78
C ASN A 11 -7.16 -6.90 -5.53
N ILE A 12 -7.70 -5.93 -4.81
CA ILE A 12 -8.60 -6.16 -3.67
C ILE A 12 -10.03 -6.02 -4.18
N LEU A 13 -10.68 -7.16 -4.37
CA LEU A 13 -12.06 -7.23 -4.80
C LEU A 13 -12.99 -7.20 -3.57
N LEU A 14 -14.22 -6.76 -3.76
CA LEU A 14 -15.27 -6.84 -2.76
C LEU A 14 -16.33 -7.83 -3.24
N ASP A 15 -16.73 -8.75 -2.38
CA ASP A 15 -17.86 -9.63 -2.67
C ASP A 15 -19.21 -8.93 -2.44
N ALA A 16 -20.31 -9.67 -2.57
CA ALA A 16 -21.66 -9.14 -2.41
C ALA A 16 -21.94 -8.59 -1.00
N ASP A 17 -21.19 -9.03 0.01
CA ASP A 17 -21.31 -8.59 1.41
C ASP A 17 -20.26 -7.52 1.76
N PHE A 18 -19.58 -6.93 0.77
CA PHE A 18 -18.47 -5.99 0.93
C PHE A 18 -17.28 -6.55 1.72
N LYS A 19 -17.10 -7.87 1.73
CA LYS A 19 -15.92 -8.49 2.33
C LYS A 19 -14.76 -8.44 1.34
N PRO A 20 -13.55 -8.03 1.79
CA PRO A 20 -12.38 -7.97 0.91
C PRO A 20 -11.89 -9.38 0.54
N LEU A 21 -11.62 -9.56 -0.75
CA LEU A 21 -11.01 -10.73 -1.36
C LEU A 21 -9.74 -10.32 -2.09
N VAL A 22 -8.62 -10.94 -1.74
CA VAL A 22 -7.33 -10.65 -2.38
C VAL A 22 -7.19 -11.49 -3.65
N GLY A 23 -7.14 -10.83 -4.80
CA GLY A 23 -6.85 -11.41 -6.11
C GLY A 23 -5.36 -11.54 -6.40
N GLY A 24 -4.99 -11.85 -7.64
CA GLY A 24 -3.58 -11.91 -8.07
C GLY A 24 -2.77 -13.09 -7.53
N ILE A 25 -3.42 -14.06 -6.87
CA ILE A 25 -2.76 -15.20 -6.21
C ILE A 25 -1.99 -16.08 -7.21
N GLU A 26 -2.44 -16.19 -8.46
CA GLU A 26 -1.78 -17.05 -9.46
C GLU A 26 -0.33 -16.63 -9.77
N MET A 27 -0.02 -15.34 -9.64
CA MET A 27 1.34 -14.82 -9.85
C MET A 27 2.28 -15.14 -8.68
N SER A 28 1.74 -15.37 -7.48
CA SER A 28 2.54 -15.75 -6.30
C SER A 28 3.08 -17.18 -6.37
N ASN A 29 2.37 -18.08 -7.06
CA ASN A 29 2.75 -19.50 -7.20
C ASN A 29 3.92 -19.73 -8.16
N LEU A 30 4.25 -18.74 -9.00
CA LEU A 30 5.38 -18.81 -9.94
C LEU A 30 6.74 -18.52 -9.29
N LEU A 31 6.74 -18.07 -8.03
CA LEU A 31 7.92 -17.56 -7.33
C LEU A 31 8.45 -18.52 -6.23
N ASP A 32 8.21 -19.82 -6.38
CA ASP A 32 8.71 -20.84 -5.45
C ASP A 32 10.24 -20.73 -5.30
N PRO A 33 10.76 -20.30 -4.13
CA PRO A 33 12.20 -20.09 -3.94
C PRO A 33 13.01 -21.39 -4.07
N SER A 34 12.35 -22.55 -3.98
CA SER A 34 12.97 -23.87 -4.14
C SER A 34 13.22 -24.24 -5.61
N LYS A 35 12.66 -23.50 -6.57
CA LYS A 35 12.78 -23.77 -8.02
C LYS A 35 13.78 -22.88 -8.75
N GLY A 36 14.61 -22.13 -8.00
CA GLY A 36 15.66 -21.27 -8.54
C GLY A 36 15.24 -19.80 -8.59
N SER A 37 16.24 -18.92 -8.49
CA SER A 37 16.17 -17.46 -8.47
C SER A 37 15.06 -16.90 -9.36
N ALA A 38 13.86 -16.73 -8.81
CA ALA A 38 12.77 -16.09 -9.50
C ALA A 38 13.08 -14.59 -9.59
N SER A 39 13.78 -14.22 -10.66
CA SER A 39 14.13 -12.84 -10.96
C SER A 39 12.84 -12.04 -11.11
N ILE A 40 12.64 -11.04 -10.24
CA ILE A 40 11.55 -10.05 -10.36
C ILE A 40 11.55 -9.33 -11.72
N SER A 41 12.59 -9.46 -12.55
CA SER A 41 12.67 -8.86 -13.88
C SER A 41 11.50 -9.16 -14.84
N ALA A 42 10.68 -10.18 -14.58
CA ALA A 42 9.53 -10.53 -15.43
C ALA A 42 8.18 -9.99 -14.95
N PHE A 43 8.07 -9.49 -13.72
CA PHE A 43 6.84 -8.97 -13.16
C PHE A 43 7.15 -7.69 -12.41
N ALA A 44 6.56 -6.57 -12.82
CA ALA A 44 6.61 -5.31 -12.10
C ALA A 44 5.32 -5.22 -11.28
N GLY A 45 5.42 -5.09 -9.96
CA GLY A 45 4.25 -4.88 -9.10
C GLY A 45 3.49 -3.59 -9.47
N SER A 46 2.36 -3.33 -8.82
CA SER A 46 1.61 -2.09 -9.06
C SER A 46 2.42 -0.85 -8.62
N LEU A 47 2.55 0.12 -9.52
CA LEU A 47 3.28 1.37 -9.26
C LEU A 47 2.68 2.11 -8.05
N GLY A 48 3.54 2.66 -7.19
CA GLY A 48 3.12 3.29 -5.92
C GLY A 48 2.92 2.29 -4.76
N TYR A 49 2.84 0.98 -5.06
CA TYR A 49 2.85 -0.07 -4.04
C TYR A 49 4.19 -0.78 -3.96
N ILE A 50 5.04 -0.73 -4.98
CA ILE A 50 6.35 -1.40 -4.98
C ILE A 50 7.25 -0.88 -3.84
N PRO A 51 7.75 -1.75 -2.95
CA PRO A 51 8.68 -1.35 -1.90
C PRO A 51 10.00 -0.84 -2.49
N PRO A 52 10.57 0.26 -1.97
CA PRO A 52 11.78 0.85 -2.54
C PRO A 52 12.98 -0.12 -2.55
N GLU A 53 13.06 -1.05 -1.60
CA GLU A 53 14.10 -2.07 -1.52
C GLU A 53 14.06 -3.10 -2.65
N TYR A 54 12.89 -3.31 -3.29
CA TYR A 54 12.76 -4.25 -4.42
C TYR A 54 13.56 -3.80 -5.64
N ALA A 55 13.85 -2.50 -5.77
CA ALA A 55 14.72 -1.96 -6.81
C ALA A 55 16.15 -2.54 -6.73
N TYR A 56 16.58 -2.97 -5.55
CA TYR A 56 17.94 -3.46 -5.31
C TYR A 56 17.99 -4.98 -5.09
N THR A 57 17.00 -5.54 -4.40
CA THR A 57 17.02 -6.96 -4.02
C THR A 57 16.42 -7.86 -5.10
N MET A 58 15.50 -7.35 -5.92
CA MET A 58 14.70 -8.15 -6.85
C MET A 58 14.09 -9.39 -6.18
N GLN A 59 13.72 -9.30 -4.89
CA GLN A 59 13.14 -10.39 -4.11
C GLN A 59 11.85 -9.97 -3.40
N VAL A 60 10.83 -10.83 -3.48
CA VAL A 60 9.59 -10.64 -2.72
C VAL A 60 9.82 -11.08 -1.29
N THR A 61 9.49 -10.23 -0.32
CA THR A 61 9.74 -10.47 1.09
C THR A 61 8.50 -10.20 1.93
N ALA A 62 8.44 -10.78 3.14
CA ALA A 62 7.36 -10.47 4.07
C ALA A 62 7.29 -8.98 4.45
N PRO A 63 8.42 -8.26 4.70
CA PRO A 63 8.40 -6.81 4.86
C PRO A 63 7.85 -6.05 3.64
N GLY A 64 8.13 -6.50 2.43
CA GLY A 64 7.59 -5.88 1.22
C GLY A 64 6.06 -5.99 1.12
N ASN A 65 5.47 -7.14 1.49
CA ASN A 65 4.01 -7.27 1.58
C ASN A 65 3.40 -6.31 2.63
N VAL A 66 4.11 -6.06 3.73
CA VAL A 66 3.68 -5.08 4.75
C VAL A 66 3.70 -3.67 4.15
N TYR A 67 4.72 -3.32 3.37
CA TYR A 67 4.76 -2.04 2.66
C TYR A 67 3.59 -1.89 1.69
N ASN A 68 3.31 -2.91 0.86
CA ASN A 68 2.18 -2.86 -0.07
C ASN A 68 0.85 -2.64 0.65
N TYR A 69 0.63 -3.38 1.75
CA TYR A 69 -0.55 -3.22 2.60
C TYR A 69 -0.65 -1.80 3.19
N SER A 70 0.47 -1.23 3.65
CA SER A 70 0.51 0.14 4.14
C SER A 70 0.08 1.14 3.06
N ALA A 71 0.52 0.97 1.81
CA ALA A 71 0.08 1.83 0.71
C ALA A 71 -1.44 1.75 0.48
N VAL A 72 -2.04 0.55 0.51
CA VAL A 72 -3.51 0.38 0.44
C VAL A 72 -4.21 1.05 1.63
N LEU A 73 -3.69 0.87 2.84
CA LEU A 73 -4.28 1.49 4.03
C LEU A 73 -4.26 3.02 3.92
N LEU A 74 -3.14 3.60 3.49
CA LEU A 74 -3.03 5.04 3.29
C LEU A 74 -3.95 5.55 2.17
N GLU A 75 -4.09 4.80 1.08
CA GLU A 75 -5.04 5.12 0.01
C GLU A 75 -6.47 5.18 0.55
N ILE A 76 -6.87 4.24 1.43
CA ILE A 76 -8.18 4.28 2.09
C ILE A 76 -8.30 5.50 3.01
N LEU A 77 -7.31 5.75 3.88
CA LEU A 77 -7.39 6.82 4.88
C LEU A 77 -7.37 8.22 4.27
N THR A 78 -6.66 8.40 3.16
CA THR A 78 -6.51 9.71 2.50
C THR A 78 -7.46 9.89 1.31
N THR A 79 -8.01 8.79 0.80
CA THR A 79 -8.76 8.69 -0.46
C THR A 79 -8.01 9.30 -1.65
N ARG A 80 -6.69 9.15 -1.65
CA ARG A 80 -5.80 9.56 -2.72
C ARG A 80 -5.20 8.35 -3.40
N LEU A 81 -4.99 8.46 -4.70
CA LEU A 81 -4.32 7.41 -5.44
C LEU A 81 -2.86 7.26 -4.96
N PRO A 82 -2.29 6.04 -5.02
CA PRO A 82 -0.89 5.78 -4.68
C PRO A 82 0.10 6.62 -5.49
N VAL A 83 -0.30 6.95 -6.73
CA VAL A 83 0.41 7.83 -7.66
C VAL A 83 -0.51 9.00 -7.98
N ASP A 84 -0.06 10.21 -7.67
CA ASP A 84 -0.79 11.45 -7.90
C ASP A 84 0.22 12.56 -8.23
N GLU A 85 -0.05 13.34 -9.27
CA GLU A 85 0.80 14.46 -9.68
C GLU A 85 0.92 15.52 -8.57
N ALA A 86 -0.08 15.62 -7.69
CA ALA A 86 -0.10 16.54 -6.56
C ALA A 86 1.04 16.29 -5.54
N PHE A 87 1.67 15.12 -5.56
CA PHE A 87 2.77 14.79 -4.66
C PHE A 87 4.13 15.32 -5.12
N GLY A 88 4.25 15.67 -6.40
CA GLY A 88 5.51 16.00 -7.05
C GLY A 88 6.21 14.78 -7.67
N GLU A 89 7.16 15.06 -8.55
CA GLU A 89 7.84 14.04 -9.35
C GLU A 89 8.59 13.02 -8.48
N GLY A 90 8.35 11.73 -8.74
CA GLY A 90 9.00 10.63 -8.02
C GLY A 90 8.56 10.48 -6.55
N ILE A 91 7.46 11.11 -6.14
CA ILE A 91 6.88 10.98 -4.80
C ILE A 91 5.56 10.21 -4.91
N TYR A 92 5.50 9.06 -4.24
CA TYR A 92 4.27 8.28 -4.08
C TYR A 92 3.62 8.54 -2.73
N LEU A 93 2.36 8.12 -2.60
CA LEU A 93 1.51 8.38 -1.44
C LEU A 93 2.20 8.06 -0.10
N VAL A 94 2.85 6.90 0.02
CA VAL A 94 3.55 6.49 1.25
C VAL A 94 4.59 7.53 1.67
N LYS A 95 5.43 7.97 0.74
CA LYS A 95 6.45 9.00 0.99
C LYS A 95 5.82 10.37 1.27
N TRP A 96 4.77 10.72 0.54
CA TRP A 96 4.05 11.98 0.72
C TRP A 96 3.44 12.09 2.14
N VAL A 97 2.81 11.01 2.64
CA VAL A 97 2.28 10.93 4.01
C VAL A 97 3.40 11.00 5.04
N HIS A 98 4.47 10.20 4.90
CA HIS A 98 5.61 10.26 5.84
C HIS A 98 6.33 11.61 5.85
N SER A 99 6.28 12.36 4.75
CA SER A 99 6.87 13.71 4.68
C SER A 99 5.99 14.81 5.31
N ALA A 100 4.74 14.51 5.64
CA ALA A 100 3.77 15.51 6.10
C ALA A 100 4.22 16.29 7.35
N PRO A 101 4.88 15.69 8.37
CA PRO A 101 5.41 16.44 9.50
C PRO A 101 6.46 17.49 9.08
N ALA A 102 7.30 17.18 8.10
CA ALA A 102 8.28 18.13 7.56
C ALA A 102 7.62 19.27 6.76
N ARG A 103 6.40 19.04 6.26
CA ARG A 103 5.54 20.05 5.62
C ARG A 103 4.67 20.82 6.63
N GLY A 104 4.75 20.49 7.93
CA GLY A 104 3.96 21.12 8.98
C GLY A 104 2.50 20.68 9.01
N GLU A 105 2.16 19.58 8.34
CA GLU A 105 0.80 19.03 8.30
C GLU A 105 0.55 18.04 9.44
N THR A 106 -0.67 18.04 9.95
CA THR A 106 -1.12 17.09 10.97
C THR A 106 -1.86 15.89 10.35
N PRO A 107 -1.93 14.74 11.03
CA PRO A 107 -2.74 13.60 10.59
C PRO A 107 -4.19 13.95 10.26
N GLU A 108 -4.78 14.90 10.98
CA GLU A 108 -6.15 15.37 10.75
C GLU A 108 -6.31 16.12 9.43
N GLN A 109 -5.26 16.76 8.92
CA GLN A 109 -5.26 17.44 7.63
C GLN A 109 -5.08 16.47 6.45
N ILE A 110 -4.54 15.28 6.73
CA ILE A 110 -4.24 14.25 5.73
C ILE A 110 -5.41 13.26 5.60
N LEU A 111 -6.09 12.94 6.71
CA LEU A 111 -7.25 12.04 6.75
C LEU A 111 -8.42 12.60 5.93
N ASP A 112 -9.09 11.76 5.14
CA ASP A 112 -10.28 12.16 4.41
C ASP A 112 -11.38 12.65 5.38
N ALA A 113 -11.89 13.86 5.13
CA ALA A 113 -12.92 14.49 5.94
C ALA A 113 -14.19 13.64 6.06
N ARG A 114 -14.56 12.86 5.04
CA ARG A 114 -15.72 11.95 5.03
C ARG A 114 -15.53 10.79 6.00
N LEU A 115 -14.30 10.31 6.19
CA LEU A 115 -13.98 9.26 7.17
C LEU A 115 -13.96 9.83 8.59
N SER A 116 -13.55 11.09 8.75
CA SER A 116 -13.45 11.75 10.05
C SER A 116 -14.79 11.90 10.80
N THR A 117 -15.91 11.77 10.09
CA THR A 117 -17.28 11.93 10.63
C THR A 117 -18.00 10.61 10.90
N VAL A 118 -17.45 9.45 10.47
CA VAL A 118 -18.15 8.16 10.55
C VAL A 118 -18.27 7.65 11.98
N SER A 119 -17.20 7.77 12.78
CA SER A 119 -17.17 7.30 14.17
C SER A 119 -16.02 7.93 14.92
N PHE A 120 -16.27 8.35 16.16
CA PHE A 120 -15.22 8.89 17.02
C PHE A 120 -14.16 7.82 17.38
N ALA A 121 -14.59 6.58 17.61
CA ALA A 121 -13.69 5.48 17.94
C ALA A 121 -12.77 5.18 16.74
N TRP A 122 -13.34 4.98 15.55
CA TRP A 122 -12.58 4.69 14.35
C TRP A 122 -11.67 5.84 13.94
N ARG A 123 -12.13 7.09 14.08
CA ARG A 123 -11.29 8.27 13.83
C ARG A 123 -10.01 8.23 14.66
N LYS A 124 -10.09 7.89 15.94
CA LYS A 124 -8.91 7.84 16.82
C LYS A 124 -7.89 6.79 16.32
N GLU A 125 -8.37 5.63 15.89
CA GLU A 125 -7.52 4.57 15.34
C GLU A 125 -6.89 4.98 14.00
N MET A 126 -7.69 5.55 13.08
CA MET A 126 -7.22 6.06 11.79
C MET A 126 -6.14 7.13 11.95
N LEU A 127 -6.33 8.08 12.88
CA LEU A 127 -5.32 9.10 13.18
C LEU A 127 -4.07 8.52 13.84
N SER A 128 -4.17 7.40 14.55
CA SER A 128 -3.00 6.73 15.11
C SER A 128 -2.17 6.07 14.01
N ALA A 129 -2.80 5.51 12.97
CA ALA A 129 -2.11 4.90 11.85
C ALA A 129 -1.30 5.92 11.03
N LEU A 130 -1.75 7.17 10.95
CA LEU A 130 -1.08 8.26 10.24
C LEU A 130 0.06 8.93 11.04
N LYS A 131 0.29 8.54 12.29
CA LYS A 131 1.36 9.08 13.16
C LYS A 131 2.63 8.24 13.17
N ALA A 132 2.58 7.03 12.61
CA ALA A 132 3.69 6.08 12.54
C ALA A 132 4.65 6.42 11.38
#